data_AF-A0A8E0WM52-F1
#
_entry.id   AF-A0A8E0WM52-F1
#
_cell.length_a   1.000
_cell.length_b   1.000
_cell.length_c   1.000
_cell.angle_alpha   90.00
_cell.angle_beta   90.00
_cell.angle_gamma   90.00
#
_symmetry.space_group_name_H-M   'P 1'
#
loop_
_entity.id
_entity.type
_entity.pdbx_description
1 polymer ?
#
loop_
_entity_poly.entity_id
_entity_poly.type
_entity_poly.pdbx_seq_one_letter_code
_entity_poly.pdbx_strand_id
1 'polypeptide(L)'
;MHITQALKRHRFPASIISHAVWLYHRFNNSYRNVQEQMAYRGIILSHETVRFWCNKFAIYFQDVIRKRERKPTDKWHLDEMNIKIKGEVFILWRAVKSEGHELEVLLKKRRNKKSAIRFLSRLLGNYPASRVIVTDKFRSYIKPVKLMCTKTEHRTHKRLNNASFVLRCLNYG
;
A
#
# COMPACT_ATOMS: atom_id res chain seq x y z
N MET A 1 -18.32 -7.26 13.01
CA MET A 1 -17.17 -6.57 13.63
C MET A 1 -17.62 -5.15 13.90
N HIS A 2 -17.84 -4.82 15.17
CA HIS A 2 -18.41 -3.54 15.56
C HIS A 2 -17.45 -2.84 16.51
N ILE A 3 -17.29 -1.53 16.32
CA ILE A 3 -16.78 -0.66 17.37
C ILE A 3 -17.76 -0.79 18.54
N THR A 4 -17.33 -1.48 19.59
CA THR A 4 -18.15 -1.79 20.78
C THR A 4 -18.29 -0.60 21.72
N GLN A 5 -17.47 0.43 21.55
CA GLN A 5 -17.49 1.63 22.37
C GLN A 5 -18.46 2.67 21.80
N ALA A 6 -19.33 3.22 22.65
CA ALA A 6 -20.23 4.32 22.28
C ALA A 6 -19.40 5.53 21.80
N LEU A 7 -19.49 5.83 20.51
CA LEU A 7 -18.77 6.93 19.89
C LEU A 7 -19.41 8.28 20.28
N LYS A 8 -19.01 8.83 21.44
CA LYS A 8 -19.42 10.17 21.86
C LYS A 8 -19.15 11.18 20.73
N ARG A 9 -20.12 12.06 20.47
CA ARG A 9 -20.06 13.16 19.47
C ARG A 9 -20.06 12.74 17.99
N HIS A 10 -20.63 11.59 17.63
CA HIS A 10 -20.85 11.24 16.21
C HIS A 10 -22.34 11.18 15.90
N ARG A 11 -22.74 11.80 14.79
CA ARG A 11 -24.13 11.81 14.29
C ARG A 11 -24.63 10.41 13.93
N PHE A 12 -23.73 9.50 13.56
CA PHE A 12 -24.06 8.15 13.14
C PHE A 12 -23.73 7.12 14.23
N PRO A 13 -24.55 6.07 14.37
CA PRO A 13 -24.28 4.99 15.31
C PRO A 13 -22.99 4.25 14.94
N ALA A 14 -22.34 3.67 15.95
CA ALA A 14 -21.08 2.95 15.80
C ALA A 14 -21.17 1.80 14.79
N SER A 15 -22.34 1.17 14.62
CA SER A 15 -22.60 0.13 13.62
C SER A 15 -22.43 0.65 12.18
N ILE A 16 -22.98 1.81 11.86
CA ILE A 16 -22.87 2.46 10.54
C ILE A 16 -21.42 2.85 10.26
N ILE A 17 -20.75 3.45 11.25
CA ILE A 17 -19.35 3.84 11.16
C ILE A 17 -18.47 2.61 10.92
N SER A 18 -18.68 1.56 11.72
CA SER A 18 -17.95 0.29 11.59
C SER A 18 -18.17 -0.33 10.21
N HIS A 19 -19.40 -0.28 9.68
CA HIS A 19 -19.71 -0.84 8.37
C HIS A 19 -18.99 -0.07 7.25
N ALA A 20 -19.00 1.26 7.27
CA ALA A 20 -18.30 2.08 6.28
C ALA A 20 -16.78 1.83 6.30
N VAL A 21 -16.18 1.80 7.50
CA VAL A 21 -14.75 1.51 7.69
C VAL A 21 -14.42 0.07 7.25
N TRP A 22 -15.30 -0.89 7.56
CA TRP A 22 -15.16 -2.26 7.12
C TRP A 22 -15.25 -2.39 5.59
N LEU A 23 -16.22 -1.74 4.93
CA LEU A 23 -16.34 -1.75 3.47
C LEU A 23 -15.07 -1.21 2.81
N TYR A 24 -14.52 -0.14 3.36
CA TYR A 24 -13.25 0.43 2.91
C TYR A 24 -12.10 -0.57 3.01
N HIS A 25 -11.82 -1.10 4.20
CA HIS A 25 -10.67 -1.97 4.43
C HIS A 25 -10.84 -3.40 3.86
N ARG A 26 -12.07 -3.93 3.82
CA ARG A 26 -12.36 -5.29 3.33
C ARG A 26 -12.43 -5.35 1.82
N PHE A 27 -13.04 -4.39 1.14
CA PHE A 27 -13.22 -4.45 -0.32
C PHE A 27 -12.27 -3.53 -1.08
N ASN A 28 -11.35 -2.84 -0.39
CA ASN A 28 -10.45 -1.85 -0.99
C ASN A 28 -11.22 -0.76 -1.78
N ASN A 29 -12.43 -0.44 -1.31
CA ASN A 29 -13.31 0.52 -1.95
C ASN A 29 -12.70 1.93 -1.91
N SER A 30 -13.08 2.76 -2.88
CA SER A 30 -12.84 4.19 -2.78
C SER A 30 -13.76 4.83 -1.74
N TYR A 31 -13.35 5.96 -1.14
CA TYR A 31 -14.22 6.69 -0.22
C TYR A 31 -15.54 7.09 -0.90
N ARG A 32 -15.50 7.39 -2.20
CA ARG A 32 -16.70 7.69 -3.01
C ARG A 32 -17.57 6.44 -3.21
N ASN A 33 -16.97 5.29 -3.50
CA ASN A 33 -17.72 4.03 -3.64
C ASN A 33 -18.36 3.62 -2.31
N VAL A 34 -17.68 3.85 -1.18
CA VAL A 34 -18.29 3.61 0.14
C VAL A 34 -19.45 4.58 0.36
N GLN A 35 -19.29 5.88 0.05
CA GLN A 35 -20.40 6.83 0.10
C GLN A 35 -21.60 6.35 -0.73
N GLU A 36 -21.39 5.92 -1.98
CA GLU A 36 -22.44 5.43 -2.88
C GLU A 36 -23.12 4.17 -2.33
N GLN A 37 -22.36 3.21 -1.80
CA GLN A 37 -22.92 2.00 -1.18
C GLN A 37 -23.74 2.30 0.07
N MET A 38 -23.32 3.29 0.86
CA MET A 38 -24.08 3.74 2.03
C MET A 38 -25.35 4.49 1.59
N ALA A 39 -25.26 5.32 0.54
CA ALA A 39 -26.40 6.02 -0.03
C ALA A 39 -27.45 5.06 -0.61
N TYR A 40 -27.02 3.97 -1.27
CA TYR A 40 -27.93 2.90 -1.73
C TYR A 40 -28.72 2.25 -0.58
N ARG A 41 -28.19 2.29 0.65
CA ARG A 41 -28.85 1.81 1.88
C ARG A 41 -29.63 2.92 2.60
N GLY A 42 -29.82 4.08 1.98
CA GLY A 42 -30.52 5.23 2.57
C GLY A 42 -29.67 6.04 3.56
N ILE A 43 -28.37 5.78 3.69
CA ILE A 43 -27.48 6.47 4.62
C ILE A 43 -26.70 7.54 3.86
N ILE A 44 -27.13 8.79 3.97
CA ILE A 44 -26.51 9.93 3.30
C ILE A 44 -25.32 10.44 4.14
N LEU A 45 -24.11 10.32 3.60
CA LEU A 45 -22.88 10.82 4.19
C LEU A 45 -21.88 11.24 3.10
N SER A 46 -20.96 12.14 3.42
CA SER A 46 -19.92 12.55 2.48
C SER A 46 -18.75 11.57 2.48
N HIS A 47 -18.07 11.42 1.33
CA HIS A 47 -16.83 10.64 1.25
C HIS A 47 -15.73 11.18 2.18
N GLU A 48 -15.76 12.47 2.55
CA GLU A 48 -14.88 13.05 3.57
C GLU A 48 -15.20 12.51 4.97
N THR A 49 -16.48 12.28 5.28
CA THR A 49 -16.91 11.62 6.52
C THR A 49 -16.36 10.19 6.57
N VAL A 50 -16.44 9.45 5.46
CA VAL A 50 -15.83 8.11 5.36
C VAL A 50 -14.32 8.19 5.59
N ARG A 51 -13.64 9.13 4.93
CA ARG A 51 -12.19 9.32 5.09
C ARG A 51 -11.81 9.62 6.54
N PHE A 52 -12.53 10.53 7.18
CA PHE A 52 -12.32 10.88 8.59
C PHE A 52 -12.48 9.66 9.48
N TRP A 53 -13.54 8.85 9.29
CA TRP A 53 -13.74 7.63 10.06
C TRP A 53 -12.68 6.57 9.81
N CYS A 54 -12.27 6.35 8.55
CA CYS A 54 -11.20 5.42 8.25
C CYS A 54 -9.89 5.85 8.93
N ASN A 55 -9.53 7.14 8.89
CA ASN A 55 -8.33 7.63 9.55
C ASN A 55 -8.42 7.51 11.08
N LYS A 56 -9.57 7.88 11.66
CA LYS A 56 -9.77 7.90 13.11
C LYS A 56 -9.88 6.50 13.72
N PHE A 57 -10.53 5.58 13.01
CA PHE A 57 -10.85 4.25 13.53
C PHE A 57 -10.00 3.13 12.93
N ALA A 58 -9.06 3.42 12.02
CA ALA A 58 -8.15 2.43 11.45
C ALA A 58 -7.48 1.55 12.50
N ILE A 59 -7.14 2.12 13.67
CA ILE A 59 -6.49 1.41 14.78
C ILE A 59 -7.34 0.23 15.27
N TYR A 60 -8.65 0.39 15.40
CA TYR A 60 -9.57 -0.68 15.83
C TYR A 60 -9.75 -1.79 14.80
N PHE A 61 -9.39 -1.53 13.55
CA PHE A 61 -9.43 -2.50 12.47
C PHE A 61 -8.04 -3.07 12.14
N GLN A 62 -6.99 -2.69 12.88
CA GLN A 62 -5.63 -3.20 12.68
C GLN A 62 -5.58 -4.72 12.70
N ASP A 63 -6.30 -5.39 13.61
CA ASP A 63 -6.27 -6.86 13.67
C ASP A 63 -6.96 -7.52 12.48
N VAL A 64 -7.94 -6.87 11.85
CA VAL A 64 -8.57 -7.38 10.62
C VAL A 64 -7.74 -7.05 9.39
N ILE A 65 -6.99 -5.95 9.41
CA ILE A 65 -5.96 -5.64 8.42
C ILE A 65 -4.83 -6.67 8.53
N ARG A 66 -4.31 -6.94 9.74
CA ARG A 66 -3.25 -7.91 10.04
C ARG A 66 -3.67 -9.36 9.79
N LYS A 67 -4.90 -9.76 10.14
CA LYS A 67 -5.42 -11.12 9.83
C LYS A 67 -5.54 -11.39 8.33
N ARG A 68 -5.53 -10.35 7.49
CA ARG A 68 -5.43 -10.46 6.02
C ARG A 68 -4.00 -10.52 5.51
N GLU A 69 -3.02 -10.13 6.31
CA GLU A 69 -1.63 -10.29 5.97
C GLU A 69 -1.32 -11.78 6.05
N ARG A 70 -1.10 -12.40 4.88
CA ARG A 70 -0.59 -13.77 4.78
C ARG A 70 0.64 -13.85 5.69
N LYS A 71 0.74 -14.95 6.48
CA LYS A 71 1.84 -15.27 7.41
C LYS A 71 3.13 -14.50 7.09
N PRO A 72 3.80 -13.89 8.09
CA PRO A 72 5.07 -13.19 7.90
C PRO A 72 5.97 -14.03 7.02
N THR A 73 6.04 -13.62 5.76
CA THR A 73 6.78 -14.34 4.74
C THR A 73 7.96 -13.47 4.49
N ASP A 74 9.15 -14.06 4.60
CA ASP A 74 10.40 -13.36 4.34
C ASP A 74 10.57 -13.15 2.83
N LYS A 75 9.70 -12.30 2.29
CA LYS A 75 9.50 -12.05 0.87
C LYS A 75 9.30 -10.56 0.63
N TRP A 76 10.16 -9.97 -0.17
CA TRP A 76 10.06 -8.58 -0.61
C TRP A 76 9.50 -8.50 -2.03
N HIS A 77 8.65 -7.52 -2.25
CA HIS A 77 8.22 -7.11 -3.58
C HIS A 77 8.86 -5.77 -3.90
N LEU A 78 9.66 -5.75 -4.96
CA LEU A 78 10.33 -4.58 -5.51
C LEU A 78 9.60 -4.17 -6.78
N ASP A 79 9.15 -2.92 -6.86
CA ASP A 79 8.53 -2.37 -8.05
C ASP A 79 9.08 -0.99 -8.43
N GLU A 80 8.94 -0.69 -9.72
CA GLU A 80 9.28 0.58 -10.35
C GLU A 80 8.03 1.09 -11.06
N MET A 81 7.56 2.29 -10.73
CA MET A 81 6.37 2.89 -11.31
C MET A 81 6.67 4.27 -11.89
N ASN A 82 6.14 4.56 -13.08
CA ASN A 82 6.14 5.92 -13.61
C ASN A 82 5.06 6.74 -12.89
N ILE A 83 5.44 7.85 -12.28
CA ILE A 83 4.51 8.79 -11.64
C ILE A 83 4.68 10.18 -12.26
N LYS A 84 3.58 10.92 -12.43
CA LYS A 84 3.62 12.31 -12.89
C LYS A 84 3.45 13.25 -11.70
N ILE A 85 4.38 14.18 -11.51
CA ILE A 85 4.32 15.21 -10.48
C ILE A 85 4.51 16.56 -11.17
N LYS A 86 3.51 17.46 -11.05
CA LYS A 86 3.51 18.79 -11.69
C LYS A 86 3.86 18.77 -13.19
N GLY A 87 3.34 17.78 -13.92
CA GLY A 87 3.58 17.62 -15.36
C GLY A 87 4.86 16.87 -15.73
N GLU A 88 5.80 16.69 -14.80
CA GLU A 88 7.04 15.95 -15.03
C GLU A 88 6.90 14.47 -14.66
N VAL A 89 7.53 13.58 -15.43
CA VAL A 89 7.54 12.13 -15.18
C VAL A 89 8.74 11.76 -14.30
N PHE A 90 8.46 11.00 -13.24
CA PHE A 90 9.44 10.40 -12.34
C PHE A 90 9.25 8.89 -12.26
N ILE A 91 10.30 8.21 -11.81
CA ILE A 91 10.34 6.79 -11.49
C ILE A 91 10.33 6.65 -9.97
N LEU A 92 9.27 6.04 -9.46
CA LEU A 92 9.15 5.61 -8.08
C LEU A 92 9.69 4.19 -7.96
N TRP A 93 10.72 4.01 -7.13
CA TRP A 93 11.26 2.71 -6.75
C TRP A 93 10.71 2.39 -5.36
N ARG A 94 10.12 1.22 -5.18
CA ARG A 94 9.48 0.86 -3.92
C ARG A 94 9.73 -0.59 -3.54
N ALA A 95 9.91 -0.81 -2.24
CA ALA A 95 10.06 -2.13 -1.62
C ALA A 95 8.96 -2.30 -0.58
N VAL A 96 8.25 -3.42 -0.67
CA VAL A 96 7.16 -3.75 0.25
C VAL A 96 7.30 -5.19 0.70
N LYS A 97 7.08 -5.46 1.98
CA LYS A 97 6.89 -6.84 2.48
C LYS A 97 5.59 -7.45 1.94
N SER A 98 5.47 -8.76 1.99
CA SER A 98 4.24 -9.48 1.67
C SER A 98 3.04 -9.04 2.52
N GLU A 99 3.30 -8.52 3.72
CA GLU A 99 2.34 -7.93 4.66
C GLU A 99 1.89 -6.52 4.26
N GLY A 100 2.42 -5.93 3.18
CA GLY A 100 2.06 -4.57 2.78
C GLY A 100 2.82 -3.46 3.51
N HIS A 101 3.68 -3.82 4.46
CA HIS A 101 4.61 -2.88 5.10
C HIS A 101 5.65 -2.36 4.10
N GLU A 102 5.71 -1.05 3.94
CA GLU A 102 6.63 -0.36 3.03
C GLU A 102 8.00 -0.21 3.68
N LEU A 103 9.02 -0.79 3.04
CA LEU A 103 10.38 -0.84 3.58
C LEU A 103 11.22 0.35 3.14
N GLU A 104 11.14 0.71 1.86
CA GLU A 104 11.96 1.76 1.28
C GLU A 104 11.31 2.33 0.02
N VAL A 105 11.50 3.64 -0.18
CA VAL A 105 11.00 4.39 -1.33
C VAL A 105 12.07 5.33 -1.85
N LEU A 106 12.25 5.37 -3.16
CA LEU A 106 13.15 6.31 -3.81
C LEU A 106 12.51 6.88 -5.06
N LEU A 107 12.48 8.20 -5.16
CA LEU A 107 12.00 8.91 -6.35
C LEU A 107 13.17 9.42 -7.19
N LYS A 108 13.17 9.15 -8.50
CA LYS A 108 14.20 9.61 -9.44
C LYS A 108 13.62 10.00 -10.80
N LYS A 109 14.18 11.02 -11.45
CA LYS A 109 13.76 11.41 -12.82
C LYS A 109 14.07 10.36 -13.89
N ARG A 110 15.03 9.46 -13.66
CA ARG A 110 15.49 8.49 -14.65
C ARG A 110 15.48 7.07 -14.13
N ARG A 111 15.05 6.15 -15.00
CA ARG A 111 15.13 4.71 -14.80
C ARG A 111 16.51 4.22 -15.21
N ASN A 112 17.39 3.97 -14.25
CA ASN A 112 18.74 3.49 -14.55
C ASN A 112 19.28 2.55 -13.47
N LYS A 113 20.34 1.81 -13.83
CA LYS A 113 21.02 0.87 -12.92
C LYS A 113 21.57 1.54 -11.65
N LYS A 114 22.04 2.80 -11.75
CA LYS A 114 22.56 3.55 -10.60
C LYS A 114 21.48 3.80 -9.54
N SER A 115 20.27 4.15 -9.98
CA SER A 115 19.10 4.32 -9.10
C SER A 115 18.71 3.00 -8.44
N ALA A 116 18.74 1.88 -9.19
CA ALA A 116 18.46 0.55 -8.65
C ALA A 116 19.47 0.13 -7.55
N ILE A 117 20.77 0.33 -7.80
CA ILE A 117 21.83 0.05 -6.81
C ILE A 117 21.63 0.91 -5.57
N ARG A 118 21.44 2.23 -5.75
CA ARG A 118 21.22 3.14 -4.62
C ARG A 118 19.99 2.76 -3.80
N PHE A 119 18.91 2.36 -4.46
CA PHE A 119 17.71 1.88 -3.81
C PHE A 119 17.98 0.62 -2.98
N LEU A 120 18.64 -0.38 -3.55
CA LEU A 120 18.98 -1.62 -2.86
C LEU A 120 19.97 -1.39 -1.72
N SER A 121 20.96 -0.51 -1.87
CA SER A 121 21.90 -0.15 -0.79
C SER A 121 21.17 0.43 0.42
N ARG A 122 20.20 1.33 0.21
CA ARG A 122 19.40 1.89 1.31
C ARG A 122 18.54 0.82 1.98
N LEU A 123 17.89 -0.02 1.16
CA LEU A 123 17.03 -1.09 1.65
C LEU A 123 17.83 -2.10 2.51
N LEU A 124 19.00 -2.55 2.03
CA LEU A 124 19.85 -3.52 2.73
C LEU A 124 20.61 -2.91 3.91
N GLY A 125 20.82 -1.59 3.94
CA GLY A 125 21.39 -0.90 5.10
C GLY A 125 20.43 -0.85 6.29
N ASN A 126 19.12 -0.84 6.02
CA ASN A 126 18.08 -0.73 7.05
C ASN A 126 17.43 -2.08 7.41
N TYR A 127 17.52 -3.08 6.53
CA TYR A 127 16.87 -4.37 6.71
C TYR A 127 17.76 -5.54 6.26
N PRO A 128 17.77 -6.66 7.01
CA PRO A 128 18.44 -7.87 6.55
C PRO A 128 17.81 -8.37 5.26
N ALA A 129 18.64 -8.89 4.34
CA ALA A 129 18.18 -9.38 3.05
C ALA A 129 17.12 -10.48 3.22
N SER A 130 15.96 -10.32 2.55
CA SER A 130 14.93 -11.36 2.57
C SER A 130 15.34 -12.64 1.85
N ARG A 131 14.75 -13.77 2.23
CA ARG A 131 14.86 -15.05 1.54
C ARG A 131 14.38 -15.00 0.09
N VAL A 132 13.32 -14.25 -0.22
CA VAL A 132 12.75 -14.17 -1.57
C VAL A 132 12.52 -12.73 -2.00
N ILE A 133 13.12 -12.33 -3.12
CA ILE A 133 12.84 -11.05 -3.77
C ILE A 133 12.02 -11.28 -5.04
N VAL A 134 10.90 -10.58 -5.16
CA VAL A 134 10.10 -10.54 -6.38
C VAL A 134 10.20 -9.18 -7.01
N THR A 135 10.65 -9.13 -8.26
CA THR A 135 10.62 -7.92 -9.08
C THR A 135 9.62 -8.09 -10.22
N ASP A 136 9.03 -6.99 -10.67
CA ASP A 136 8.41 -6.98 -11.99
C ASP A 136 9.48 -7.21 -13.08
N LYS A 137 9.10 -7.67 -14.28
CA LYS A 137 9.99 -8.19 -15.36
C LYS A 137 11.01 -7.20 -15.94
N PHE A 138 11.28 -6.09 -15.28
CA PHE A 138 12.21 -5.09 -15.77
C PHE A 138 13.66 -5.43 -15.47
N ARG A 139 14.50 -5.25 -16.50
CA ARG A 139 15.93 -5.61 -16.50
C ARG A 139 16.76 -4.83 -15.48
N SER A 140 16.26 -3.71 -14.97
CA SER A 140 16.96 -2.82 -14.04
C SER A 140 17.37 -3.49 -12.74
N TYR A 141 16.56 -4.44 -12.23
CA TYR A 141 16.85 -5.14 -10.98
C TYR A 141 17.69 -6.42 -11.13
N ILE A 142 17.73 -7.03 -12.32
CA ILE A 142 18.35 -8.35 -12.51
C ILE A 142 19.83 -8.34 -12.10
N LYS A 143 20.62 -7.41 -12.62
CA LYS A 143 22.06 -7.31 -12.28
C LYS A 143 22.28 -6.88 -10.82
N PRO A 144 21.62 -5.83 -10.30
CA PRO A 144 21.80 -5.39 -8.92
C PRO A 144 21.39 -6.44 -7.87
N VAL A 145 20.26 -7.12 -8.03
CA VAL A 145 19.81 -8.15 -7.09
C VAL A 145 20.79 -9.33 -7.08
N LYS A 146 21.25 -9.79 -8.25
CA LYS A 146 22.25 -10.86 -8.34
C LYS A 146 23.59 -10.50 -7.67
N LEU A 147 23.99 -9.23 -7.73
CA LEU A 147 25.24 -8.74 -7.14
C LEU A 147 25.12 -8.55 -5.61
N MET A 148 24.00 -8.02 -5.14
CA MET A 148 23.86 -7.52 -3.76
C MET A 148 23.09 -8.47 -2.83
N CYS A 149 22.29 -9.39 -3.37
CA CYS A 149 21.45 -10.32 -2.62
C CYS A 149 21.75 -11.77 -3.04
N THR A 150 22.99 -12.22 -2.86
CA THR A 150 23.49 -13.51 -3.39
C THR A 150 22.82 -14.75 -2.82
N LYS A 151 22.31 -14.67 -1.58
CA LYS A 151 21.59 -15.75 -0.89
C LYS A 151 20.07 -15.68 -1.06
N THR A 152 19.57 -14.70 -1.80
CA THR A 152 18.14 -14.46 -1.98
C THR A 152 17.64 -15.09 -3.27
N GLU A 153 16.54 -15.82 -3.19
CA GLU A 153 15.86 -16.34 -4.37
C GLU A 153 15.21 -15.17 -5.13
N HIS A 154 15.73 -14.82 -6.30
CA HIS A 154 15.17 -13.78 -7.15
C HIS A 154 14.14 -14.39 -8.11
N ARG A 155 12.87 -14.01 -7.94
CA ARG A 155 11.78 -14.38 -8.86
C ARG A 155 11.35 -13.16 -9.67
N THR A 156 11.14 -13.36 -10.97
CA THR A 156 10.48 -12.36 -11.82
C THR A 156 9.05 -12.81 -12.08
N HIS A 157 8.07 -11.96 -11.76
CA HIS A 157 6.66 -12.26 -12.01
C HIS A 157 6.03 -11.06 -12.70
N LYS A 158 5.31 -11.29 -13.81
CA LYS A 158 4.54 -10.23 -14.47
C LYS A 158 3.36 -9.90 -13.54
N ARG A 159 3.29 -8.70 -12.99
CA ARG A 159 2.03 -8.27 -12.35
C ARG A 159 1.01 -7.99 -13.46
N LEU A 160 -0.21 -8.50 -13.30
CA LEU A 160 -1.39 -7.83 -13.83
C LEU A 160 -1.48 -6.53 -13.02
N ASN A 161 -1.49 -5.37 -13.69
CA ASN A 161 -1.51 -4.06 -13.06
C ASN A 161 -2.72 -3.90 -12.14
N ASN A 162 -2.58 -4.27 -10.86
CA ASN A 162 -3.51 -3.84 -9.83
C ASN A 162 -2.95 -2.53 -9.26
N ALA A 163 -3.58 -1.44 -9.68
CA ALA A 163 -3.35 -0.07 -9.25
C ALA A 163 -3.75 0.16 -7.77
N SER A 164 -3.30 -0.68 -6.85
CA SER A 164 -3.64 -0.60 -5.43
C SER A 164 -2.37 -0.46 -4.60
N PHE A 165 -2.01 0.78 -4.25
CA PHE A 165 -1.94 1.29 -2.87
C PHE A 165 -1.11 2.60 -2.75
N VAL A 166 -0.39 3.03 -3.79
CA VAL A 166 0.53 4.20 -3.67
C VAL A 166 0.00 5.50 -4.27
N LEU A 167 -0.96 5.43 -5.21
CA LEU A 167 -1.51 6.65 -5.82
C LEU A 167 -2.49 7.43 -4.90
N ARG A 168 -2.75 6.98 -3.67
CA ARG A 168 -3.72 7.65 -2.77
C ARG A 168 -3.09 8.69 -1.83
N CYS A 169 -1.77 8.67 -1.63
CA CYS A 169 -1.11 9.61 -0.72
C CYS A 169 -0.42 10.79 -1.41
N LEU A 170 -0.32 10.82 -2.74
CA LEU A 170 0.33 11.93 -3.48
C LEU A 170 -0.64 12.93 -4.12
N ASN A 171 -1.95 12.80 -3.89
CA ASN A 171 -2.98 13.73 -4.39
C ASN A 171 -3.67 14.53 -3.25
N TYR A 172 -3.01 14.69 -2.11
CA TYR A 172 -3.40 15.67 -1.11
C TYR A 172 -2.25 16.66 -0.94
N GLY A 173 -2.23 17.62 -1.85
CA GLY A 173 -1.48 18.86 -1.84
C GLY A 173 -2.25 19.85 -2.69
#